data_AF-A0A453EQZ2-F1
#
_entry.id   AF-A0A453EQZ2-F1
#
_cell.length_a   1.000
_cell.length_b   1.000
_cell.length_c   1.000
_cell.angle_alpha   90.00
_cell.angle_beta   90.00
_cell.angle_gamma   90.00
#
_symmetry.space_group_name_H-M   'P 1'
#
loop_
_entity.id
_entity.type
_entity.pdbx_description
1 polymer ?
#
loop_
_entity_poly.entity_id
_entity_poly.type
_entity_poly.pdbx_seq_one_letter_code
_entity_poly.pdbx_strand_id
1 'polypeptide(L)' 'RNWDIFGEDVTRIVLRIVRGEESPEGINDTVLVLIPKVLNPSLLSQFRSISLYNVLYKIASKVVANRLKEILPDIISE' A
#
# COMPACT_ATOMS: atom_id res chain seq x y z
N ARG A 1 15.02 6.52 14.60
CA ARG A 1 15.38 6.61 16.03
C ARG A 1 14.59 5.64 16.91
N ASN A 2 13.36 5.22 16.56
CA ASN A 2 12.59 4.24 17.36
C ASN A 2 12.51 2.84 16.71
N TRP A 3 13.34 2.57 15.69
CA TRP A 3 13.27 1.30 14.94
C TRP A 3 13.71 0.11 15.78
N ASP A 4 14.66 0.31 16.69
CA ASP A 4 15.14 -0.74 17.59
C ASP A 4 14.05 -1.22 18.56
N ILE A 5 12.96 -0.46 18.71
CA ILE A 5 11.82 -0.79 19.57
C ILE A 5 10.69 -1.45 18.76
N PHE A 6 10.31 -0.86 17.61
CA PHE A 6 9.13 -1.29 16.85
C PHE A 6 9.45 -2.16 15.63
N GLY A 7 10.70 -2.22 15.20
CA GLY A 7 11.11 -2.83 13.95
C GLY A 7 10.79 -4.33 13.90
N GLU A 8 10.97 -5.03 15.02
CA GLU A 8 10.64 -6.45 15.13
C GLU A 8 9.13 -6.67 14.97
N ASP A 9 8.31 -5.91 15.68
CA ASP A 9 6.85 -6.04 15.65
C ASP A 9 6.28 -5.72 14.27
N VAL A 10 6.76 -4.61 13.66
CA VAL A 10 6.39 -4.21 12.30
C VAL A 10 6.74 -5.33 11.30
N THR A 11 7.97 -5.85 11.39
CA THR A 11 8.43 -6.92 10.48
C THR A 11 7.61 -8.19 10.68
N ARG A 12 7.35 -8.58 11.92
CA ARG A 12 6.60 -9.77 12.27
C ARG A 12 5.17 -9.72 11.72
N ILE A 13 4.44 -8.64 11.95
CA ILE A 13 3.07 -8.46 11.45
C ILE A 13 3.05 -8.47 9.92
N VAL A 14 3.94 -7.71 9.27
CA VAL A 14 4.02 -7.68 7.80
C VAL A 14 4.28 -9.06 7.22
N LEU A 15 5.21 -9.84 7.81
CA LEU A 15 5.51 -11.19 7.32
C LEU A 15 4.33 -12.14 7.48
N ARG A 16 3.60 -12.09 8.60
CA ARG A 16 2.41 -12.92 8.82
C ARG A 16 1.32 -12.62 7.79
N ILE A 17 1.06 -11.34 7.50
CA ILE A 17 0.11 -10.93 6.46
C ILE A 17 0.55 -11.46 5.08
N VAL A 18 1.82 -11.24 4.72
CA VAL A 18 2.34 -11.64 3.40
C VAL A 18 2.41 -13.17 3.23
N ARG A 19 2.50 -13.93 4.32
CA ARG A 19 2.42 -15.40 4.33
C ARG A 19 0.99 -15.94 4.36
N GLY A 20 -0.01 -15.07 4.50
CA GLY A 20 -1.42 -15.46 4.61
C GLY A 20 -1.81 -16.00 6.00
N GLU A 21 -0.96 -15.79 7.01
CA GLU A 21 -1.19 -16.21 8.40
C GLU A 21 -2.07 -15.21 9.17
N GLU A 22 -2.19 -13.97 8.69
CA GLU A 22 -3.05 -12.92 9.24
C GLU A 22 -3.76 -12.13 8.13
N SER A 23 -4.98 -11.68 8.40
CA SER A 23 -5.73 -10.80 7.51
C SER A 23 -5.22 -9.35 7.59
N PRO A 24 -5.13 -8.61 6.47
CA PRO A 24 -4.85 -7.17 6.49
C PRO A 24 -6.09 -6.32 6.85
N GLU A 25 -7.22 -6.94 7.19
CA GLU A 25 -8.45 -6.24 7.58
C GLU A 25 -8.22 -5.31 8.77
N GLY A 26 -8.78 -4.10 8.70
CA GLY A 26 -8.62 -3.04 9.70
C GLY A 26 -7.34 -2.22 9.57
N ILE A 27 -6.31 -2.69 8.85
CA ILE A 27 -5.15 -1.86 8.46
C ILE A 27 -5.20 -1.44 6.98
N ASN A 28 -6.04 -2.09 6.18
CA ASN A 28 -6.32 -1.73 4.80
C ASN A 28 -7.38 -0.62 4.66
N ASP A 29 -7.93 -0.12 5.78
CA ASP A 29 -8.75 1.08 5.77
C ASP A 29 -7.95 2.26 5.23
N THR A 30 -8.60 3.09 4.41
CA THR A 30 -7.95 4.20 3.73
C THR A 30 -8.75 5.47 3.78
N VAL A 31 -8.04 6.58 4.00
CA VAL A 31 -8.59 7.92 3.82
C VAL A 31 -8.39 8.32 2.36
N LEU A 32 -9.49 8.56 1.65
CA LEU A 32 -9.45 9.10 0.30
C LEU A 32 -9.28 10.61 0.33
N VAL A 33 -8.19 11.10 -0.25
CA VAL A 33 -7.92 12.53 -0.43
C VAL A 33 -8.08 12.88 -1.90
N LEU A 34 -8.86 13.93 -2.18
CA LEU A 34 -9.07 14.44 -3.53
C LEU A 34 -8.26 15.73 -3.72
N ILE A 35 -7.24 15.68 -4.58
CA ILE A 35 -6.41 16.84 -4.90
C ILE A 35 -6.89 17.44 -6.23
N PRO A 36 -7.31 18.72 -6.27
CA PRO A 36 -7.68 19.38 -7.52
C PRO A 36 -6.54 19.39 -8.55
N LYS A 37 -6.84 19.08 -9.82
CA LYS A 37 -5.89 19.24 -10.94
C LYS A 37 -6.04 20.56 -11.68
N VAL A 38 -7.17 21.24 -11.49
CA VAL A 38 -7.53 22.50 -12.17
C VAL A 38 -8.13 23.48 -11.15
N LEU A 39 -8.16 24.77 -11.51
CA LEU A 39 -8.86 25.79 -10.75
C LEU A 39 -10.37 25.55 -10.82
N ASN A 40 -11.08 25.60 -9.69
CA ASN A 40 -12.53 25.41 -9.57
C ASN A 40 -13.05 24.09 -10.17
N PRO A 41 -12.65 22.93 -9.63
CA PRO A 41 -13.11 21.64 -10.14
C PRO A 41 -14.62 21.44 -9.90
N SER A 42 -15.33 20.99 -10.94
CA SER A 42 -16.77 20.67 -10.93
C SER A 42 -17.06 19.20 -11.26
N LEU A 43 -16.07 18.47 -11.77
CA LEU A 43 -16.18 17.04 -12.12
C LEU A 43 -15.19 16.21 -11.30
N LEU A 44 -15.58 14.99 -10.90
CA LEU A 44 -14.68 14.06 -10.18
C LEU A 44 -13.40 13.75 -10.98
N SER A 45 -13.50 13.69 -12.31
CA SER A 45 -12.35 13.48 -13.21
C SER A 45 -11.31 14.60 -13.15
N GLN A 46 -11.65 15.77 -12.58
CA GLN A 46 -10.74 16.89 -12.38
C GLN A 46 -9.96 16.81 -11.06
N PHE A 47 -10.23 15.80 -10.23
CA PHE A 47 -9.43 15.49 -9.06
C PHE A 47 -8.44 14.35 -9.37
N ARG A 48 -7.31 14.36 -8.66
CA ARG A 48 -6.44 13.21 -8.48
C ARG A 48 -6.78 12.60 -7.12
N SER A 49 -7.25 11.37 -7.10
CA SER A 49 -7.43 10.63 -5.85
C SER A 49 -6.09 10.14 -5.32
N ILE A 50 -5.89 10.26 -4.01
CA ILE A 50 -4.80 9.64 -3.26
C ILE A 50 -5.41 8.86 -2.11
N SER A 51 -5.17 7.56 -2.06
CA SER A 51 -5.55 6.70 -0.94
C SER A 51 -4.44 6.68 0.10
N LEU A 52 -4.71 7.20 1.28
CA LEU A 52 -3.79 7.18 2.42
C LEU A 52 -4.06 5.93 3.26
N TYR A 53 -3.29 4.87 3.02
CA TYR A 53 -3.32 3.64 3.80
C TYR A 53 -2.42 3.69 5.04
N ASN A 54 -2.69 2.81 6.01
CA ASN A 54 -1.78 2.52 7.11
C ASN A 54 -0.39 2.10 6.60
N VAL A 55 0.67 2.51 7.32
CA VAL A 55 2.06 2.20 6.95
C VAL A 55 2.29 0.68 6.90
N LEU A 56 1.72 -0.10 7.82
CA LEU A 56 1.84 -1.56 7.82
C LEU A 56 1.29 -2.16 6.52
N TYR A 57 0.11 -1.72 6.10
CA TYR A 57 -0.50 -2.16 4.84
C TYR A 57 0.33 -1.76 3.62
N LYS A 58 0.90 -0.55 3.62
CA LYS A 58 1.80 -0.08 2.56
C LYS A 58 3.06 -0.95 2.46
N ILE A 59 3.66 -1.31 3.59
CA ILE A 59 4.85 -2.19 3.59
C ILE A 59 4.48 -3.57 3.06
N ALA A 60 3.42 -4.20 3.56
CA ALA A 60 2.96 -5.51 3.09
C ALA A 60 2.66 -5.51 1.58
N SER A 61 1.90 -4.53 1.11
CA SER A 61 1.59 -4.34 -0.32
C SER A 61 2.85 -4.16 -1.16
N LYS A 62 3.85 -3.42 -0.63
CA LYS A 62 5.13 -3.21 -1.32
C LYS A 62 5.96 -4.49 -1.41
N VAL A 63 5.97 -5.33 -0.37
CA VAL A 63 6.63 -6.64 -0.41
C VAL A 63 6.01 -7.52 -1.51
N VAL A 64 4.69 -7.61 -1.56
CA VAL A 64 3.99 -8.37 -2.62
C VAL A 64 4.30 -7.81 -4.00
N ALA A 65 4.22 -6.48 -4.18
CA ALA A 65 4.55 -5.84 -5.45
C ALA A 65 6.01 -6.08 -5.88
N ASN A 66 6.96 -6.10 -4.94
CA ASN A 66 8.36 -6.40 -5.25
C ASN A 66 8.56 -7.86 -5.68
N ARG A 67 7.85 -8.82 -5.06
CA ARG A 67 7.86 -10.22 -5.51
C ARG A 67 7.24 -10.36 -6.91
N LEU A 68 6.12 -9.68 -7.14
CA LEU A 68 5.47 -9.67 -8.45
C LEU A 68 6.39 -9.07 -9.53
N LYS A 69 7.13 -8.00 -9.20
CA LYS A 69 8.06 -7.35 -10.14
C LYS A 69 9.09 -8.32 -10.73
N GLU A 70 9.53 -9.33 -9.99
CA GLU A 70 10.50 -10.31 -10.47
C GLU A 70 9.92 -11.26 -11.52
N ILE A 71 8.67 -11.69 -11.33
CA ILE A 71 7.99 -12.63 -12.25
C ILE A 71 7.28 -11.93 -13.40
N LEU A 72 7.00 -10.63 -13.26
CA LEU A 72 6.20 -9.89 -14.22
C LEU A 72 6.80 -9.96 -15.64
N PRO A 73 8.11 -9.73 -15.88
CA PRO A 73 8.70 -9.78 -17.22
C PRO A 73 8.50 -11.11 -17.96
N ASP A 74 8.38 -12.22 -17.26
CA ASP A 74 8.19 -13.55 -17.85
C ASP A 74 6.72 -13.81 -18.24
N ILE A 75 5.79 -13.12 -17.58
CA ILE A 75 4.35 -13.31 -17.73
C ILE A 75 3.76 -12.29 -18.72
N ILE A 76 4.29 -11.07 -18.74
CA ILE A 76 4.00 -10.08 -19.78
C ILE A 76 5.10 -10.16 -20.85
N SER A 77 4.87 -11.06 -21.81
CA SER A 77 5.60 -11.13 -23.09
C SER A 77 4.68 -10.62 -24.20
N GLU A 78 5.10 -9.52 -24.85
CA GLU A 78 4.42 -8.64 -25.83
C GLU A 78 3.13 -7.93 -25.39
#